data_AF-A0A9X4QVR6-F1
#
_entry.id   AF-A0A9X4QVR6-F1
#
_cell.length_a   1.000
_cell.length_b   1.000
_cell.length_c   1.000
_cell.angle_alpha   90.00
_cell.angle_beta   90.00
_cell.angle_gamma   90.00
#
_symmetry.space_group_name_H-M   'P 1'
#
loop_
_entity.id
_entity.type
_entity.pdbx_description
1 polymer ?
#
loop_
_entity_poly.entity_id
_entity_poly.type
_entity_poly.pdbx_seq_one_letter_code
_entity_poly.pdbx_strand_id
1 'polypeptide(L)'
;MSLLLILVTPLPLIAAVMINEIKHSKYKRFIQTVTTLPNFISWIVVFSLTFAVFSSDGLYYTLLRNLHFDVPVIGIMGNNGAAWFFQAGLYVWKTIGWTMIIYMAAIAGIDSEQYEAARIDGAGKFGLMRYITIPGLGPTFFCPPVIADQQFVEQRARSIPRLL
;
A
#
# COMPACT_ATOMS: atom_id res chain seq x y z
N MET A 1 8.34 6.16 14.87
CA MET A 1 7.57 5.73 13.68
C MET A 1 6.12 6.13 13.90
N SER A 2 5.49 6.84 12.97
CA SER A 2 4.15 7.41 13.13
C SER A 2 3.12 6.31 13.40
N LEU A 3 2.26 6.46 14.42
CA LEU A 3 1.21 5.49 14.79
C LEU A 3 0.33 5.05 13.60
N LEU A 4 0.08 5.95 12.65
CA LEU A 4 -0.63 5.63 11.41
C LEU A 4 0.07 4.57 10.56
N LEU A 5 1.40 4.57 10.49
CA LEU A 5 2.13 3.58 9.70
C LEU A 5 1.94 2.19 10.28
N ILE A 6 1.94 2.06 11.61
CA ILE A 6 1.68 0.79 12.31
C ILE A 6 0.25 0.31 12.02
N LEU A 7 -0.74 1.21 12.05
CA LEU A 7 -2.12 0.88 11.72
C LEU A 7 -2.33 0.47 10.26
N VAL A 8 -1.54 1.02 9.34
CA VAL A 8 -1.64 0.76 7.90
C VAL A 8 -0.81 -0.48 7.49
N THR A 9 0.21 -0.86 8.27
CA THR A 9 1.06 -2.03 8.00
C THR A 9 0.31 -3.35 7.74
N PRO A 10 -0.79 -3.71 8.44
CA PRO A 10 -1.54 -4.93 8.13
C PRO A 10 -2.39 -4.83 6.86
N LEU A 11 -2.63 -3.63 6.34
CA LEU A 11 -3.58 -3.40 5.24
C LEU A 11 -3.13 -4.05 3.91
N PRO A 12 -1.85 -3.95 3.48
CA PRO A 12 -1.34 -4.68 2.32
C PRO A 12 -1.33 -6.20 2.51
N LEU A 13 -1.15 -6.70 3.74
CA LEU A 13 -1.21 -8.13 4.04
C LEU A 13 -2.63 -8.67 3.81
N ILE A 14 -3.64 -7.97 4.35
CA ILE A 14 -5.05 -8.32 4.15
C ILE A 14 -5.38 -8.29 2.67
N ALA A 15 -4.95 -7.25 1.95
CA ALA A 15 -5.15 -7.14 0.51
C ALA A 15 -4.48 -8.30 -0.26
N ALA A 16 -3.25 -8.68 0.11
CA ALA A 16 -2.52 -9.79 -0.52
C ALA A 16 -3.26 -11.12 -0.36
N VAL A 17 -3.77 -11.38 0.84
CA VAL A 17 -4.55 -12.60 1.15
C VAL A 17 -5.87 -12.61 0.39
N MET A 18 -6.60 -11.49 0.36
CA MET A 18 -7.86 -11.37 -0.39
C MET A 18 -7.64 -11.61 -1.88
N ILE A 19 -6.59 -11.03 -2.46
CA ILE A 19 -6.25 -11.24 -3.87
C ILE A 19 -5.77 -12.67 -4.12
N ASN A 20 -5.10 -13.30 -3.15
CA ASN A 20 -4.65 -14.67 -3.31
C ASN A 20 -5.82 -15.68 -3.42
N GLU A 21 -6.95 -15.39 -2.77
CA GLU A 21 -8.17 -16.19 -2.85
C GLU A 21 -8.95 -16.02 -4.18
N ILE A 22 -8.59 -15.04 -5.02
CA ILE A 22 -9.22 -14.82 -6.32
C ILE A 22 -8.83 -15.95 -7.28
N LYS A 23 -9.82 -16.78 -7.68
CA LYS A 23 -9.64 -17.89 -8.64
C LYS A 23 -9.30 -17.42 -10.06
N HIS A 24 -9.81 -16.25 -10.47
CA HIS A 24 -9.61 -15.74 -11.83
C HIS A 24 -8.28 -15.00 -11.97
N SER A 25 -7.31 -15.64 -12.64
CA SER A 25 -5.96 -15.10 -12.86
C SER A 25 -5.94 -13.76 -13.60
N LYS A 26 -6.84 -13.54 -14.57
CA LYS A 26 -6.95 -12.26 -15.30
C LYS A 26 -7.35 -11.10 -14.38
N TYR A 27 -8.31 -11.34 -13.48
CA TYR A 27 -8.78 -10.32 -12.53
C TYR A 27 -7.71 -10.03 -11.46
N LYS A 28 -7.04 -11.08 -10.96
CA LYS A 28 -5.88 -10.97 -10.07
C LYS A 28 -4.78 -10.07 -10.67
N ARG A 29 -4.43 -10.32 -11.94
CA ARG A 29 -3.44 -9.53 -12.67
C ARG A 29 -3.89 -8.08 -12.90
N PHE A 30 -5.17 -7.85 -13.20
CA PHE A 30 -5.71 -6.51 -13.36
C PHE A 30 -5.61 -5.68 -12.07
N ILE A 31 -6.04 -6.24 -10.93
CA ILE A 31 -5.95 -5.54 -9.64
C ILE A 31 -4.50 -5.24 -9.29
N GLN A 32 -3.59 -6.19 -9.49
CA GLN A 32 -2.16 -5.97 -9.28
C GLN A 32 -1.64 -4.81 -10.11
N THR A 33 -1.89 -4.80 -11.42
CA THR A 33 -1.46 -3.70 -12.30
C THR A 33 -2.00 -2.35 -11.85
N VAL A 34 -3.32 -2.25 -11.57
CA VAL A 34 -3.95 -0.98 -11.17
C VAL A 34 -3.42 -0.49 -9.82
N THR A 35 -3.23 -1.39 -8.86
CA THR A 35 -2.82 -1.01 -7.49
C THR A 35 -1.32 -0.69 -7.43
N THR A 36 -0.51 -1.23 -8.35
CA THR A 36 0.95 -1.03 -8.37
C THR A 36 1.39 0.11 -9.26
N LEU A 37 0.59 0.49 -10.26
CA LEU A 37 0.86 1.61 -11.14
C LEU A 37 1.18 2.92 -10.39
N PRO A 38 0.46 3.31 -9.32
CA PRO A 38 0.76 4.51 -8.54
C PRO A 38 2.19 4.55 -7.99
N ASN A 39 2.78 3.40 -7.69
CA ASN A 39 4.13 3.29 -7.14
C ASN A 39 5.20 3.82 -8.11
N PHE A 40 4.98 3.64 -9.42
CA PHE A 40 5.91 4.08 -10.46
C PHE A 40 5.86 5.57 -10.78
N ILE A 41 4.84 6.29 -10.29
CA ILE A 41 4.74 7.73 -10.49
C ILE A 41 5.71 8.44 -9.51
N SER A 42 6.44 9.46 -9.94
CA SER A 42 7.32 10.22 -9.03
C SER A 42 6.52 10.95 -7.93
N TRP A 43 7.09 11.03 -6.72
CA TRP A 43 6.53 11.82 -5.62
C TRP A 43 6.34 13.30 -5.98
N ILE A 44 7.25 13.87 -6.76
CA ILE A 44 7.15 15.27 -7.23
C ILE A 44 5.88 15.47 -8.05
N VAL A 45 5.58 14.54 -8.97
CA VAL A 45 4.37 14.60 -9.81
C VAL A 45 3.11 14.47 -8.95
N VAL A 46 3.10 13.56 -7.97
CA VAL A 46 1.95 13.41 -7.05
C VAL A 46 1.70 14.67 -6.25
N PHE A 47 2.74 15.29 -5.68
CA PHE A 47 2.59 16.53 -4.93
C PHE A 47 2.14 17.68 -5.82
N SER A 48 2.70 17.83 -7.02
CA SER A 48 2.28 18.86 -7.97
C SER A 48 0.82 18.69 -8.41
N LEU A 49 0.38 17.46 -8.71
CA LEU A 49 -1.00 17.17 -9.10
C LEU A 49 -1.95 17.43 -7.93
N THR A 50 -1.59 16.97 -6.74
CA THR A 50 -2.36 17.21 -5.51
C THR A 50 -2.51 18.70 -5.26
N PHE A 51 -1.43 19.45 -5.34
CA PHE A 51 -1.45 20.90 -5.16
C PHE A 51 -2.32 21.58 -6.20
N ALA A 52 -2.26 21.16 -7.47
CA ALA A 52 -3.12 21.71 -8.53
C ALA A 52 -4.62 21.40 -8.32
N VAL A 53 -4.96 20.21 -7.83
CA VAL A 53 -6.34 19.78 -7.60
C VAL A 53 -6.94 20.42 -6.34
N PHE A 54 -6.15 20.52 -5.27
CA PHE A 54 -6.57 21.00 -3.95
C PHE A 54 -6.12 22.44 -3.62
N SER A 55 -5.57 23.17 -4.60
CA SER A 55 -5.37 24.62 -4.49
C SER A 55 -6.72 25.32 -4.30
N SER A 56 -6.72 26.53 -3.74
CA SER A 56 -7.91 27.34 -3.49
C SER A 56 -8.82 27.52 -4.71
N ASP A 57 -8.24 27.60 -5.91
CA ASP A 57 -8.92 27.67 -7.22
C ASP A 57 -8.86 26.34 -7.99
N GLY A 58 -8.53 25.25 -7.31
CA GLY A 58 -8.35 23.93 -7.89
C GLY A 58 -9.67 23.28 -8.34
N LEU A 59 -9.52 22.19 -9.09
CA LEU A 59 -10.65 21.40 -9.62
C LEU A 59 -11.59 20.93 -8.50
N TYR A 60 -11.05 20.56 -7.33
CA TYR A 60 -11.85 20.05 -6.21
C TYR A 60 -12.84 21.09 -5.67
N TYR A 61 -12.36 22.29 -5.33
CA TYR A 61 -13.22 23.34 -4.79
C TYR A 61 -14.13 23.95 -5.87
N THR A 62 -13.69 23.99 -7.12
CA THR A 62 -14.53 24.44 -8.25
C THR A 62 -15.72 23.51 -8.48
N LEU A 63 -15.50 22.19 -8.44
CA LEU A 63 -16.59 21.20 -8.58
C LEU A 63 -17.56 21.25 -7.40
N LEU A 64 -17.06 21.40 -6.17
CA LEU A 64 -17.90 21.52 -4.98
C LEU A 64 -18.77 22.79 -5.01
N ARG A 65 -18.19 23.92 -5.43
CA ARG A 65 -18.92 25.19 -5.61
C ARG A 65 -20.01 25.05 -6.68
N ASN A 66 -19.72 24.37 -7.79
CA ASN A 66 -20.71 24.10 -8.85
C ASN A 66 -21.85 23.17 -8.39
N LEU A 67 -21.59 22.30 -7.42
CA LEU A 67 -22.58 21.42 -6.80
C LEU A 67 -23.32 22.07 -5.60
N HIS A 68 -23.15 23.38 -5.38
CA HIS A 68 -23.74 24.14 -4.27
C HIS A 68 -23.37 23.62 -2.87
N PHE A 69 -22.25 22.90 -2.73
CA PHE A 69 -21.69 22.58 -1.42
C PHE A 69 -20.82 23.75 -0.96
N ASP A 70 -21.29 24.44 0.09
CA ASP A 70 -20.58 25.58 0.68
C ASP A 70 -19.47 25.07 1.61
N VAL A 71 -18.42 24.50 1.01
CA VAL A 71 -17.27 23.96 1.75
C VAL A 71 -16.23 25.07 1.89
N PRO A 72 -15.81 25.43 3.12
CA PRO A 72 -14.78 26.44 3.29
C PRO A 72 -13.49 25.99 2.59
N VAL A 73 -12.95 26.87 1.73
CA VAL A 73 -11.74 26.69 0.88
C VAL A 73 -10.47 26.32 1.69
N ILE A 74 -10.58 26.41 3.02
CA ILE A 74 -9.54 26.18 4.02
C ILE A 74 -9.33 24.68 4.32
N GLY A 75 -10.22 23.80 3.86
CA GLY A 75 -10.49 22.49 4.48
C GLY A 75 -9.36 21.45 4.52
N ILE A 76 -8.46 21.42 3.54
CA ILE A 76 -7.42 20.35 3.46
C ILE A 76 -6.00 20.90 3.63
N MET A 77 -5.69 22.08 3.09
CA MET A 77 -4.35 22.68 3.20
C MET A 77 -4.20 23.68 4.36
N GLY A 78 -5.30 24.24 4.86
CA GLY A 78 -5.27 25.21 5.96
C GLY A 78 -5.37 24.59 7.36
N ASN A 79 -5.75 23.30 7.46
CA ASN A 79 -5.80 22.55 8.71
C ASN A 79 -4.69 21.49 8.73
N ASN A 80 -3.69 21.68 9.61
CA ASN A 80 -2.55 20.77 9.77
C ASN A 80 -2.96 19.30 10.00
N GLY A 81 -4.07 19.04 10.69
CA GLY A 81 -4.56 17.68 10.91
C GLY A 81 -5.08 17.03 9.63
N ALA A 82 -5.89 17.75 8.86
CA ALA A 82 -6.47 17.25 7.61
C ALA A 82 -5.39 17.02 6.53
N ALA A 83 -4.44 17.95 6.40
CA ALA A 83 -3.28 17.82 5.51
C ALA A 83 -2.46 16.57 5.84
N TRP A 84 -2.25 16.31 7.14
CA TRP A 84 -1.47 15.17 7.60
C TRP A 84 -2.16 13.82 7.29
N PHE A 85 -3.46 13.69 7.57
CA PHE A 85 -4.22 12.48 7.21
C PHE A 85 -4.28 12.27 5.70
N PHE A 86 -4.45 13.34 4.94
CA PHE A 86 -4.48 13.28 3.48
C PHE A 86 -3.12 12.82 2.92
N GLN A 87 -2.01 13.36 3.43
CA GLN A 87 -0.67 12.95 3.05
C GLN A 87 -0.39 11.49 3.45
N ALA A 88 -0.84 11.06 4.62
CA ALA A 88 -0.76 9.65 5.03
C ALA A 88 -1.57 8.74 4.08
N GLY A 89 -2.78 9.13 3.71
CA GLY A 89 -3.63 8.41 2.75
C GLY A 89 -2.97 8.29 1.36
N LEU A 90 -2.39 9.37 0.85
CA LEU A 90 -1.61 9.35 -0.39
C LEU A 90 -0.42 8.40 -0.31
N TYR A 91 0.27 8.36 0.84
CA TYR A 91 1.35 7.41 1.07
C TYR A 91 0.86 5.97 1.05
N VAL A 92 -0.24 5.65 1.74
CA VAL A 92 -0.85 4.31 1.69
C VAL A 92 -1.19 3.94 0.25
N TRP A 93 -1.91 4.81 -0.46
CA TRP A 93 -2.36 4.55 -1.82
C TRP A 93 -1.20 4.24 -2.77
N LYS A 94 -0.07 4.93 -2.60
CA LYS A 94 1.10 4.78 -3.45
C LYS A 94 1.97 3.55 -3.12
N THR A 95 1.94 3.09 -1.86
CA THR A 95 2.82 2.03 -1.35
C THR A 95 2.13 0.68 -1.16
N ILE A 96 0.80 0.66 -1.00
CA ILE A 96 0.02 -0.55 -0.73
C ILE A 96 0.20 -1.61 -1.82
N GLY A 97 0.16 -1.22 -3.09
CA GLY A 97 0.23 -2.17 -4.20
C GLY A 97 1.56 -2.91 -4.28
N TRP A 98 2.67 -2.21 -4.09
CA TRP A 98 4.00 -2.81 -4.09
C TRP A 98 4.19 -3.78 -2.91
N THR A 99 3.83 -3.32 -1.72
CA THR A 99 3.92 -4.11 -0.48
C THR A 99 3.04 -5.37 -0.56
N MET A 100 1.86 -5.24 -1.17
CA MET A 100 0.97 -6.35 -1.43
C MET A 100 1.58 -7.40 -2.37
N ILE A 101 2.24 -7.00 -3.47
CA ILE A 101 2.96 -7.97 -4.34
C ILE A 101 4.03 -8.72 -3.54
N ILE A 102 4.81 -8.01 -2.71
CA ILE A 102 5.86 -8.64 -1.88
C ILE A 102 5.24 -9.70 -0.96
N TYR A 103 4.13 -9.37 -0.29
CA TYR A 103 3.42 -10.35 0.54
C TYR A 103 2.89 -11.52 -0.28
N MET A 104 2.34 -11.28 -1.47
CA MET A 104 1.87 -12.36 -2.34
C MET A 104 3.00 -13.29 -2.79
N ALA A 105 4.18 -12.73 -3.10
CA ALA A 105 5.36 -13.50 -3.45
C ALA A 105 5.86 -14.33 -2.26
N ALA A 106 5.83 -13.77 -1.04
CA ALA A 106 6.18 -14.49 0.18
C ALA A 106 5.18 -15.62 0.49
N ILE A 107 3.87 -15.40 0.31
CA ILE A 107 2.85 -16.45 0.44
C ILE A 107 3.12 -17.60 -0.55
N ALA A 108 3.48 -17.26 -1.79
CA ALA A 108 3.81 -18.24 -2.82
C ALA A 108 5.12 -19.02 -2.54
N GLY A 109 5.99 -18.50 -1.68
CA GLY A 109 7.22 -19.17 -1.25
C GLY A 109 7.07 -20.08 -0.02
N ILE A 110 5.88 -20.11 0.61
CA ILE A 110 5.61 -21.05 1.71
C ILE A 110 5.46 -22.47 1.14
N ASP A 111 6.06 -23.44 1.81
CA ASP A 111 6.06 -24.85 1.41
C ASP A 111 4.64 -25.41 1.23
N SER A 112 4.39 -26.02 0.07
CA SER A 112 3.11 -26.64 -0.26
C SER A 112 2.78 -27.83 0.65
N GLU A 113 3.80 -28.54 1.17
CA GLU A 113 3.59 -29.69 2.06
C GLU A 113 2.86 -29.27 3.35
N GLN A 114 3.12 -28.06 3.86
CA GLN A 114 2.42 -27.52 5.03
C GLN A 114 0.94 -27.28 4.75
N TYR A 115 0.62 -26.72 3.58
CA TYR A 115 -0.77 -26.49 3.18
C TYR A 115 -1.54 -27.80 2.94
N GLU A 116 -0.87 -28.83 2.42
CA GLU A 116 -1.46 -30.14 2.19
C GLU A 116 -1.68 -30.90 3.50
N ALA A 117 -0.69 -30.91 4.40
CA ALA A 117 -0.82 -31.51 5.73
C ALA A 117 -2.00 -30.92 6.51
N ALA A 118 -2.12 -29.59 6.55
CA ALA A 118 -3.24 -28.96 7.24
C ALA A 118 -4.59 -29.20 6.55
N ARG A 119 -4.63 -29.40 5.23
CA ARG A 119 -5.87 -29.80 4.53
C ARG A 119 -6.28 -31.23 4.88
N ILE A 120 -5.31 -32.14 5.04
CA ILE A 120 -5.53 -33.52 5.50
C ILE A 120 -6.07 -33.50 6.93
N ASP A 121 -5.56 -32.60 7.78
CA ASP A 121 -6.06 -32.37 9.15
C ASP A 121 -7.43 -31.65 9.22
N GLY A 122 -8.07 -31.39 8.08
CA GLY A 122 -9.39 -30.76 8.01
C GLY A 122 -9.40 -29.25 8.21
N ALA A 123 -8.25 -28.57 8.13
CA ALA A 123 -8.20 -27.12 8.21
C ALA A 123 -8.89 -26.47 7.01
N GLY A 124 -9.97 -25.72 7.29
CA GLY A 124 -10.62 -24.87 6.30
C GLY A 124 -9.74 -23.67 5.89
N LYS A 125 -10.21 -22.86 4.94
CA LYS A 125 -9.46 -21.70 4.41
C LYS A 125 -8.97 -20.72 5.49
N PHE A 126 -9.83 -20.40 6.46
CA PHE A 126 -9.44 -19.53 7.59
C PHE A 126 -8.41 -20.19 8.52
N GLY A 127 -8.43 -21.51 8.65
CA GLY A 127 -7.43 -22.27 9.41
C GLY A 127 -6.06 -22.21 8.74
N LEU A 128 -6.00 -22.47 7.43
CA LEU A 128 -4.76 -22.35 6.64
C LEU A 128 -4.17 -20.93 6.74
N MET A 129 -5.03 -19.91 6.63
CA MET A 129 -4.62 -18.51 6.70
C MET A 129 -4.03 -18.14 8.07
N ARG A 130 -4.67 -18.57 9.16
CA ARG A 130 -4.26 -18.24 10.54
C ARG A 130 -3.04 -19.02 11.02
N TYR A 131 -2.97 -20.32 10.70
CA TYR A 131 -1.99 -21.23 11.26
C TYR A 131 -0.79 -21.49 10.35
N ILE A 132 -0.89 -21.19 9.05
CA ILE A 132 0.21 -21.36 8.10
C ILE A 132 0.62 -19.99 7.53
N THR A 133 -0.31 -19.29 6.89
CA THR A 133 0.04 -18.07 6.14
C THR A 133 0.53 -16.95 7.05
N ILE A 134 -0.18 -16.61 8.13
CA ILE A 134 0.25 -15.55 9.06
C ILE A 134 1.60 -15.86 9.75
N PRO A 135 1.81 -17.03 10.38
CA PRO A 135 3.10 -17.33 11.01
C PRO A 135 4.23 -17.54 9.99
N GLY A 136 3.95 -18.10 8.81
CA GLY A 136 4.92 -18.22 7.71
C GLY A 136 5.37 -16.86 7.15
N LEU A 137 4.53 -15.83 7.29
CA LEU A 137 4.85 -14.45 6.96
C LEU A 137 5.52 -13.67 8.10
N GLY A 138 5.73 -14.27 9.28
CA GLY A 138 6.41 -13.64 10.41
C GLY A 138 7.70 -12.88 10.05
N PRO A 139 8.66 -13.46 9.33
CA PRO A 139 9.87 -12.74 8.89
C PRO A 139 9.56 -11.65 7.85
N THR A 140 8.57 -11.88 6.99
CA THR A 140 8.10 -10.89 6.00
C THR A 140 7.21 -9.82 6.63
N PHE A 141 6.78 -9.89 7.88
CA PHE A 141 6.00 -8.82 8.50
C PHE A 141 6.92 -7.66 8.95
N PHE A 142 8.14 -8.00 9.36
CA PHE A 142 9.16 -7.04 9.80
C PHE A 142 10.02 -6.47 8.66
N CYS A 143 10.11 -7.19 7.53
CA CYS A 143 10.98 -6.82 6.41
C CYS A 143 10.46 -5.65 5.52
N PRO A 144 9.16 -5.52 5.22
CA PRO A 144 8.61 -4.49 4.34
C PRO A 144 8.80 -3.06 4.81
N PRO A 145 8.73 -2.69 6.11
CA PRO A 145 9.04 -1.31 6.48
C PRO A 145 10.49 -0.90 6.14
N VAL A 146 11.41 -1.86 5.97
CA VAL A 146 12.82 -1.63 5.62
C VAL A 146 13.07 -1.62 4.10
N ILE A 147 12.32 -2.41 3.32
CA ILE A 147 12.51 -2.53 1.85
C ILE A 147 11.49 -1.69 1.06
N ALA A 148 10.26 -1.52 1.56
CA ALA A 148 9.22 -0.70 0.93
C ALA A 148 9.49 0.80 1.06
N ASP A 149 10.43 1.19 1.92
CA ASP A 149 11.02 2.52 1.86
C ASP A 149 11.91 2.60 0.61
N GLN A 150 11.30 2.92 -0.54
CA GLN A 150 12.04 3.27 -1.75
C GLN A 150 13.06 4.37 -1.47
N GLN A 151 12.81 5.22 -0.46
CA GLN A 151 13.74 6.23 0.01
C GLN A 151 15.00 5.63 0.67
N PHE A 152 14.93 4.52 1.40
CA PHE A 152 16.11 3.85 1.95
C PHE A 152 17.01 3.25 0.85
N VAL A 153 16.41 2.61 -0.16
CA VAL A 153 17.17 2.07 -1.32
C VAL A 153 17.80 3.22 -2.13
N GLU A 154 17.06 4.30 -2.39
CA GLU A 154 17.60 5.49 -3.07
C GLU A 154 18.63 6.25 -2.24
N GLN A 155 18.49 6.29 -0.91
CA GLN A 155 19.48 6.90 -0.01
C GLN A 155 20.77 6.08 0.00
N ARG A 156 20.67 4.75 0.02
CA ARG A 156 21.83 3.85 -0.04
C ARG A 156 22.52 3.89 -1.40
N ALA A 157 21.76 4.02 -2.49
CA ALA A 157 22.31 4.23 -3.83
C ALA A 157 23.02 5.59 -3.98
N ARG A 158 22.58 6.62 -3.26
CA ARG A 158 23.24 7.94 -3.19
C ARG A 158 24.42 7.99 -2.22
N SER A 159 24.48 7.12 -1.22
CA SER A 159 25.54 7.09 -0.21
C SER A 159 26.75 6.22 -0.60
N ILE A 160 26.69 5.47 -1.69
CA ILE A 160 27.88 4.80 -2.24
C ILE A 160 28.75 5.90 -2.86
N PRO A 161 29.94 6.20 -2.30
CA PRO A 161 30.87 7.09 -2.97
C PRO A 161 31.16 6.46 -4.33
N ARG A 162 30.90 7.20 -5.42
CA ARG A 162 31.38 6.82 -6.74
C ARG A 162 32.89 6.85 -6.65
N LEU A 163 33.51 5.71 -6.38
CA LEU A 163 34.95 5.53 -6.49
C LEU A 163 35.27 5.53 -7.99
N LEU A 164 35.38 6.74 -8.53
CA LEU A 164 36.29 7.08 -9.62
C LEU A 164 37.50 7.78 -8.99
#